data_AF-A0A354MSL4-F1
#
_entry.id   AF-A0A354MSL4-F1
#
_cell.length_a   1.000
_cell.length_b   1.000
_cell.length_c   1.000
_cell.angle_alpha   90.00
_cell.angle_beta   90.00
_cell.angle_gamma   90.00
#
_symmetry.space_group_name_H-M   'P 1'
#
loop_
_entity.id
_entity.type
_entity.pdbx_description
1 polymer ?
#
loop_
_entity_poly.entity_id
_entity_poly.type
_entity_poly.pdbx_seq_one_letter_code
_entity_poly.pdbx_strand_id
1 'polypeptide(L)'
;EFVNFRKEERPMNPLYALTHRLVFSTFSREALEGKRKLLEDSGIQPLVKSHNTNLQTGSLGQLPEYQVSYDLYVPNADYEEARHLIG
;
A
#
# COMPACT_ATOMS: atom_id res chain seq x y z
N GLU A 1 18.94 -1.41 17.79
CA GLU A 1 17.94 -2.47 17.52
C GLU A 1 17.38 -2.29 16.14
N PHE A 2 17.59 -3.27 15.25
CA PHE A 2 16.97 -3.27 13.93
C PHE A 2 15.56 -3.80 14.10
N VAL A 3 14.56 -2.93 13.97
CA VAL A 3 13.15 -3.33 13.96
C VAL A 3 12.96 -4.22 12.75
N ASN A 4 12.89 -5.52 13.02
CA ASN A 4 12.64 -6.58 12.05
C ASN A 4 11.17 -6.46 11.65
N PHE A 5 10.88 -5.55 10.70
CA PHE A 5 9.58 -5.48 10.08
C PHE A 5 9.38 -6.78 9.33
N ARG A 6 8.56 -7.68 9.87
CA ARG A 6 8.05 -8.85 9.15
C ARG A 6 7.51 -8.33 7.82
N LYS A 7 8.31 -8.54 6.77
CA LYS A 7 7.89 -8.53 5.39
C LYS A 7 6.97 -9.73 5.27
N GLU A 8 5.72 -9.59 5.70
CA GLU A 8 4.68 -10.56 5.35
C GLU A 8 4.35 -10.32 3.87
N GLU A 9 5.31 -10.63 3.00
CA GLU A 9 5.06 -10.86 1.58
C GLU A 9 4.28 -12.17 1.52
N ARG A 10 2.97 -12.11 1.85
CA ARG A 10 2.08 -13.20 1.47
C ARG A 10 2.27 -13.39 -0.04
N PRO A 11 2.52 -14.62 -0.52
CA PRO A 11 2.76 -14.86 -1.93
C PRO A 11 1.59 -14.26 -2.72
N MET A 12 1.91 -13.28 -3.56
CA MET A 12 0.93 -12.51 -4.31
C MET A 12 0.35 -13.43 -5.38
N ASN A 13 -0.79 -14.07 -5.10
CA ASN A 13 -1.60 -14.75 -6.10
C ASN A 13 -1.80 -13.80 -7.29
N PRO A 14 -1.49 -14.22 -8.53
CA PRO A 14 -1.62 -13.37 -9.72
C PRO A 14 -3.07 -12.89 -9.96
N LEU A 15 -4.05 -13.56 -9.34
CA LEU A 15 -5.46 -13.18 -9.37
C LEU A 15 -5.81 -12.00 -8.44
N TYR A 16 -4.87 -11.48 -7.64
CA TYR A 16 -5.14 -10.36 -6.73
C TYR A 16 -5.54 -9.06 -7.44
N ALA A 17 -5.02 -8.82 -8.65
CA ALA A 17 -5.47 -7.70 -9.48
C ALA A 17 -6.96 -7.80 -9.87
N LEU A 18 -7.54 -9.00 -9.80
CA LEU A 18 -8.94 -9.27 -10.12
C LEU A 18 -9.83 -9.30 -8.87
N THR A 19 -9.26 -9.52 -7.68
CA THR A 19 -10.03 -9.64 -6.43
C THR A 19 -9.91 -8.44 -5.51
N HIS A 20 -8.89 -7.59 -5.69
CA HIS A 20 -8.65 -6.41 -4.87
C HIS A 20 -8.54 -5.15 -5.72
N ARG A 21 -9.02 -4.02 -5.17
CA ARG A 21 -8.97 -2.70 -5.79
C ARG A 21 -8.20 -1.73 -4.92
N LEU A 22 -7.47 -0.83 -5.57
CA LEU A 22 -6.78 0.28 -4.94
C LEU A 22 -7.82 1.27 -4.39
N VAL A 23 -7.72 1.60 -3.11
CA VAL A 23 -8.58 2.60 -2.44
C VAL A 23 -7.82 3.83 -2.00
N PHE A 24 -6.53 3.71 -1.69
CA PHE A 24 -5.74 4.83 -1.20
C PHE A 24 -4.29 4.66 -1.63
N SER A 25 -3.63 5.76 -2.02
CA SER A 25 -2.21 5.78 -2.33
C SER A 25 -1.58 7.00 -1.68
N THR A 26 -0.42 6.83 -1.06
CA THR A 26 0.28 7.90 -0.33
C THR A 26 1.77 7.68 -0.32
N PHE A 27 2.53 8.77 -0.16
CA PHE A 27 3.97 8.73 0.08
C PHE A 27 4.31 8.77 1.59
N SER A 28 3.31 9.01 2.44
CA SER A 28 3.47 9.04 3.89
C SER A 28 3.04 7.71 4.51
N ARG A 29 4.00 7.04 5.15
CA ARG A 29 3.74 5.80 5.90
C ARG A 29 2.75 6.01 7.05
N GLU A 30 2.83 7.14 7.74
CA GLU A 30 1.94 7.44 8.87
C GLU A 30 0.48 7.58 8.41
N ALA A 31 0.26 8.26 7.28
CA ALA A 31 -1.07 8.38 6.69
C ALA A 31 -1.62 7.01 6.26
N LEU A 32 -0.76 6.15 5.70
CA LEU A 32 -1.13 4.79 5.33
C LEU A 32 -1.54 3.96 6.55
N GLU A 33 -0.75 3.95 7.62
CA GLU A 33 -1.06 3.18 8.83
C GLU A 33 -2.35 3.66 9.49
N GLY A 34 -2.61 4.97 9.49
CA GLY A 34 -3.88 5.53 9.96
C GLY A 34 -5.09 4.99 9.18
N LYS A 35 -5.04 5.01 7.84
CA LYS A 35 -6.11 4.47 7.00
C LYS A 35 -6.23 2.95 7.09
N ARG A 36 -5.11 2.24 7.16
CA ARG A 36 -5.06 0.79 7.35
C ARG A 36 -5.78 0.38 8.64
N LYS A 37 -5.44 1.03 9.75
CA LYS A 37 -6.04 0.73 11.06
C LYS A 37 -7.54 1.00 11.06
N LEU A 38 -7.98 2.06 10.40
CA LEU A 38 -9.41 2.40 10.26
C LEU A 38 -10.19 1.31 9.51
N LEU A 39 -9.60 0.73 8.46
CA LEU A 39 -10.19 -0.40 7.73
C LEU A 39 -10.17 -1.69 8.55
N GLU A 40 -9.07 -1.99 9.23
CA GLU A 40 -8.94 -3.18 10.10
C GLU A 40 -9.94 -3.13 11.27
N ASP A 41 -10.18 -1.95 11.86
CA ASP A 41 -11.19 -1.73 12.91
C ASP A 41 -12.62 -1.99 12.41
N SER A 42 -12.87 -1.72 11.13
CA SER A 42 -14.15 -2.01 10.47
C SER A 42 -14.29 -3.47 10.03
N GLY A 43 -13.28 -4.31 10.28
CA GLY A 43 -13.27 -5.73 9.87
C GLY A 43 -12.82 -5.98 8.43
N ILE A 44 -12.45 -4.94 7.69
CA ILE A 44 -11.91 -5.05 6.34
C ILE A 44 -10.43 -5.40 6.45
N GLN A 45 -9.95 -6.36 5.65
CA GLN A 45 -8.54 -6.73 5.61
C GLN A 45 -7.83 -6.01 4.45
N PRO A 46 -7.20 -4.84 4.69
CA PRO A 46 -6.46 -4.15 3.66
C PRO A 46 -5.11 -4.82 3.39
N LEU A 47 -4.69 -4.75 2.13
CA LEU A 47 -3.38 -5.15 1.67
C LEU A 47 -2.55 -3.90 1.35
N VAL A 48 -1.39 -3.80 1.99
CA VAL A 48 -0.43 -2.73 1.72
C VAL A 48 0.59 -3.21 0.69
N LYS A 49 0.77 -2.42 -0.38
CA LYS A 49 1.83 -2.62 -1.36
C LYS A 49 2.72 -1.38 -1.40
N SER A 50 3.96 -1.51 -0.98
CA SER A 50 4.97 -0.48 -1.19
C SER A 50 5.68 -0.71 -2.53
N HIS A 51 5.87 0.35 -3.29
CA HIS A 51 6.67 0.30 -4.51
C HIS A 51 7.54 1.56 -4.63
N ASN A 52 8.71 1.39 -5.24
CA ASN A 52 9.57 2.52 -5.53
C ASN A 52 9.05 3.22 -6.78
N THR A 53 8.72 4.49 -6.65
CA THR A 53 8.15 5.32 -7.73
C THR A 53 9.24 5.87 -8.65
N ASN A 54 10.51 5.67 -8.29
CA ASN A 54 11.62 6.14 -9.11
C ASN A 54 11.80 5.23 -10.34
N LEU A 55 11.04 5.56 -11.39
CA LEU A 55 11.20 4.99 -12.74
C LEU A 55 12.37 5.61 -13.51
N GLN A 56 12.95 6.71 -13.00
CA GLN A 56 14.06 7.39 -13.65
C GLN A 56 15.38 6.94 -13.03
N THR A 57 16.07 6.07 -13.74
CA THR A 57 17.52 5.92 -13.59
C THR A 57 18.11 7.31 -13.87
N GLY A 58 18.39 8.07 -12.81
CA GLY A 58 18.96 9.41 -12.92
C GLY A 58 20.18 9.40 -13.82
N SER A 59 20.36 10.46 -14.60
CA SER A 59 21.57 10.68 -15.40
C SER A 59 22.82 10.42 -14.56
N LEU A 60 23.85 9.82 -15.16
CA LEU A 60 25.15 9.50 -14.54
C LEU A 60 25.62 10.64 -13.62
N GLY A 61 25.56 10.41 -12.30
CA GLY A 61 25.99 11.38 -11.28
C GLY A 61 24.88 11.90 -10.34
N GLN A 62 23.60 11.66 -10.60
CA GLN A 62 22.52 11.95 -9.63
C GLN A 62 22.26 10.75 -8.73
N LEU A 63 22.25 10.99 -7.41
CA LEU A 63 21.74 10.02 -6.45
C LEU A 63 20.25 9.79 -6.73
N PRO A 64 19.79 8.54 -6.84
CA PRO A 64 18.37 8.27 -7.03
C PRO A 64 17.59 8.81 -5.83
N GLU A 65 16.68 9.75 -6.10
CA GLU A 65 15.72 10.19 -5.09
C GLU A 65 14.74 9.05 -4.86
N TYR A 66 14.88 8.35 -3.73
CA TYR A 66 14.02 7.23 -3.37
C TYR A 66 12.67 7.76 -2.92
N GLN A 67 11.70 7.79 -3.83
CA GLN A 67 10.32 8.08 -3.49
C GLN A 67 9.54 6.78 -3.37
N VAL A 68 9.30 6.34 -2.13
CA VAL A 68 8.47 5.15 -1.85
C VAL A 68 7.01 5.57 -1.86
N SER A 69 6.22 4.95 -2.73
CA SER A 69 4.76 5.01 -2.71
C SER A 69 4.21 3.82 -1.93
N TYR A 70 3.14 4.07 -1.20
CA TYR A 70 2.37 3.06 -0.50
C TYR A 70 0.95 3.04 -1.03
N ASP A 71 0.56 1.90 -1.56
CA ASP A 71 -0.77 1.63 -2.05
C ASP A 71 -1.53 0.74 -1.07
N LEU A 72 -2.79 1.07 -0.84
CA LEU A 72 -3.72 0.33 -0.01
C LEU A 72 -4.79 -0.29 -0.91
N TYR A 73 -4.81 -1.61 -0.94
CA TYR A 73 -5.78 -2.41 -1.68
C TYR A 73 -6.77 -3.05 -0.72
N VAL A 74 -8.02 -3.21 -1.14
CA VAL A 74 -9.07 -3.91 -0.39
C VAL A 74 -9.77 -4.91 -1.30
N PRO A 75 -10.41 -5.96 -0.75
CA PRO A 75 -11.23 -6.87 -1.55
C PRO A 75 -12.33 -6.11 -2.29
N ASN A 76 -12.68 -6.57 -3.48
CA ASN A 76 -13.73 -5.95 -4.30
C ASN A 76 -15.09 -5.91 -3.59
N ALA A 77 -15.38 -6.88 -2.73
CA ALA A 77 -16.62 -6.95 -1.97
C ALA A 77 -16.75 -5.76 -1.01
N ASP A 78 -15.64 -5.34 -0.40
CA ASP A 78 -15.59 -4.29 0.62
C ASP A 78 -15.13 -2.94 0.04
N TYR A 79 -14.97 -2.84 -1.28
CA TYR A 79 -14.41 -1.65 -1.92
C TYR A 79 -15.23 -0.39 -1.67
N GLU A 80 -16.56 -0.48 -1.77
CA GLU A 80 -17.43 0.69 -1.56
C GLU A 80 -17.41 1.12 -0.10
N GLU A 81 -17.48 0.17 0.83
CA GLU A 81 -17.42 0.45 2.27
C GLU A 81 -16.07 1.05 2.66
N ALA A 82 -14.97 0.47 2.20
CA ALA A 82 -13.62 1.00 2.40
C ALA A 82 -13.50 2.42 1.84
N ARG A 83 -14.02 2.68 0.63
CA ARG A 83 -13.97 4.02 0.03
C ARG A 83 -14.75 5.04 0.86
N HIS A 84 -15.93 4.68 1.36
CA HIS A 84 -16.71 5.54 2.25
C HIS A 84 -16.02 5.83 3.57
N LEU A 85 -15.34 4.84 4.15
CA LEU A 85 -14.60 4.96 5.41
C LEU A 85 -13.34 5.83 5.29
N ILE A 86 -12.65 5.75 4.15
CA ILE A 86 -11.40 6.48 3.92
C ILE A 86 -11.68 7.93 3.51
N GLY A 87 -12.81 8.23 2.88
CA GLY A 87 -13.23 9.59 2.48
C GLY A 87 -12.76 9.96 1.08
#